data_AF-A0A2T1N5K7-F1
#
_entry.id   AF-A0A2T1N5K7-F1
#
_cell.length_a   1.000
_cell.length_b   1.000
_cell.length_c   1.000
_cell.angle_alpha   90.00
_cell.angle_beta   90.00
_cell.angle_gamma   90.00
#
_symmetry.space_group_name_H-M   'P 1'
#
loop_
_entity.id
_entity.type
_entity.pdbx_description
1 polymer ?
#
loop_
_entity_poly.entity_id
_entity_poly.type
_entity_poly.pdbx_seq_one_letter_code
_entity_poly.pdbx_strand_id
1 'polypeptide(L)'
;MENTTHTPVLDFCLNIFYQRVRLSDKKIIYPIREDINTSNLGLYILAIHPELEFGNHNYSDNIKWLQLVQTSLFLIIAGKLLKGEIELYKYNDKEYFLLGLFKRTIENYYLKPIKLTSSNNTFENNINETLNYCKKRYQQDNNLNKFINTFFSKYLNNYSVKYPAKTFWKLNLKKLSHENKTVNLIESEALFGIYKKYNLNISDAILNDIIENQYKIKQAFFNDNQSSHFNPTVFSQKLSSIIEKDLNNRI
;
A
#
# COMPACT_ATOMS: atom_id res chain seq x y z
N MET A 1 11.33 -1.74 -35.39
CA MET A 1 11.64 -2.76 -34.36
C MET A 1 13.06 -2.49 -33.89
N GLU A 2 13.20 -1.71 -32.83
CA GLU A 2 14.52 -1.43 -32.25
C GLU A 2 14.84 -2.50 -31.20
N ASN A 3 15.81 -3.34 -31.52
CA ASN A 3 16.44 -4.25 -30.58
C ASN A 3 17.27 -3.41 -29.60
N THR A 4 16.78 -3.22 -28.38
CA THR A 4 17.62 -2.74 -27.28
C THR A 4 18.59 -3.85 -26.89
N THR A 5 19.83 -3.74 -27.37
CA THR A 5 20.96 -4.53 -26.89
C THR A 5 21.15 -4.27 -25.40
N HIS A 6 20.66 -5.19 -24.57
CA HIS A 6 21.10 -5.31 -23.17
C HIS A 6 22.62 -5.30 -23.18
N THR A 7 23.23 -4.29 -22.54
CA THR A 7 24.68 -4.05 -22.60
C THR A 7 25.31 -4.75 -21.38
N PRO A 8 25.85 -5.98 -21.52
CA PRO A 8 26.39 -6.76 -20.39
C PRO A 8 27.56 -6.06 -19.69
N VAL A 9 28.21 -5.12 -20.34
CA VAL A 9 29.29 -4.30 -19.79
C VAL A 9 28.80 -3.37 -18.68
N LEU A 10 27.61 -2.79 -18.82
CA LEU A 10 27.06 -1.88 -17.80
C LEU A 10 26.64 -2.66 -16.54
N ASP A 11 26.03 -3.84 -16.73
CA ASP A 11 25.68 -4.76 -15.65
C ASP A 11 26.93 -5.33 -14.95
N PHE A 12 28.02 -5.56 -15.69
CA PHE A 12 29.31 -5.99 -15.13
C PHE A 12 29.96 -4.87 -14.29
N CYS A 13 30.00 -3.64 -14.81
CA CYS A 13 30.53 -2.49 -14.07
C CYS A 13 29.69 -2.18 -12.82
N LEU A 14 28.36 -2.23 -12.90
CA LEU A 14 27.48 -2.03 -11.75
C LEU A 14 27.68 -3.09 -10.66
N ASN A 15 27.89 -4.36 -11.01
CA ASN A 15 28.18 -5.43 -10.05
C ASN A 15 29.53 -5.26 -9.33
N ILE A 16 30.51 -4.64 -9.98
CA ILE A 16 31.82 -4.34 -9.37
C ILE A 16 31.71 -3.19 -8.35
N PHE A 17 30.89 -2.17 -8.64
CA PHE A 17 30.72 -1.01 -7.75
C PHE A 17 29.67 -1.22 -6.65
N TYR A 18 28.72 -2.11 -6.86
CA TYR A 18 27.63 -2.40 -5.94
C TYR A 18 27.26 -3.89 -5.95
N GLN A 19 27.32 -4.52 -4.78
CA GLN A 19 26.84 -5.89 -4.59
C GLN A 19 25.90 -5.95 -3.39
N ARG A 20 24.75 -6.61 -3.56
CA ARG A 20 23.77 -6.85 -2.49
C ARG A 20 23.61 -8.35 -2.29
N VAL A 21 23.79 -8.82 -1.07
CA VAL A 21 23.70 -10.25 -0.73
C VAL A 21 22.73 -10.45 0.44
N ARG A 22 21.74 -11.33 0.25
CA ARG A 22 20.79 -11.75 1.29
C ARG A 22 21.50 -12.63 2.31
N LEU A 23 21.68 -12.12 3.53
CA LEU A 23 22.35 -12.85 4.60
C LEU A 23 21.39 -13.76 5.37
N SER A 24 20.18 -13.27 5.64
CA SER A 24 19.20 -13.99 6.42
C SER A 24 17.80 -13.64 5.96
N ASP A 25 16.91 -14.62 6.07
CA ASP A 25 15.50 -14.46 5.80
C ASP A 25 14.69 -15.22 6.84
N LYS A 26 13.83 -14.50 7.58
CA LYS A 26 13.06 -15.05 8.69
C LYS A 26 11.58 -14.71 8.51
N LYS A 27 10.76 -15.75 8.38
CA LYS A 27 9.30 -15.61 8.42
C LYS A 27 8.88 -15.08 9.79
N ILE A 28 8.04 -14.07 9.79
CA ILE A 28 7.39 -13.56 10.99
C ILE A 28 6.12 -14.35 11.22
N ILE A 29 5.94 -14.85 12.45
CA ILE A 29 4.78 -15.64 12.86
C ILE A 29 3.81 -14.74 13.60
N TYR A 30 2.54 -14.81 13.23
CA TYR A 30 1.40 -14.11 13.82
C TYR A 30 0.19 -15.05 13.83
N PRO A 31 -0.81 -14.84 14.72
CA PRO A 31 -2.00 -15.67 14.75
C PRO A 31 -2.81 -15.48 13.47
N ILE A 32 -3.19 -16.60 12.84
CA ILE A 32 -4.14 -16.59 11.73
C ILE A 32 -5.56 -16.46 12.30
N ARG A 33 -6.38 -15.61 11.69
CA ARG A 33 -7.75 -15.31 12.08
C ARG A 33 -8.68 -15.38 10.88
N GLU A 34 -9.57 -16.37 10.90
CA GLU A 34 -10.56 -16.60 9.84
C GLU A 34 -11.77 -15.67 9.95
N ASP A 35 -12.01 -15.10 11.14
CA ASP A 35 -13.14 -14.23 11.46
C ASP A 35 -13.00 -12.79 10.94
N ILE A 36 -11.82 -12.42 10.44
CA ILE A 36 -11.57 -11.10 9.87
C ILE A 36 -12.07 -11.08 8.43
N ASN A 37 -12.97 -10.16 8.10
CA ASN A 37 -13.33 -9.87 6.73
C ASN A 37 -12.47 -8.71 6.20
N THR A 38 -11.81 -8.93 5.07
CA THR A 38 -10.97 -7.91 4.44
C THR A 38 -11.67 -7.17 3.32
N SER A 39 -12.80 -7.66 2.81
CA SER A 39 -13.34 -7.31 1.49
C SER A 39 -13.75 -5.85 1.32
N ASN A 40 -14.00 -5.14 2.43
CA ASN A 40 -14.43 -3.75 2.42
C ASN A 40 -13.38 -2.79 3.00
N LEU A 41 -12.20 -3.28 3.42
CA LEU A 41 -11.19 -2.44 4.07
C LEU A 41 -10.63 -1.36 3.13
N GLY A 42 -10.65 -1.59 1.81
CA GLY A 42 -10.35 -0.55 0.82
C GLY A 42 -11.28 0.67 0.86
N LEU A 43 -12.44 0.57 1.52
CA LEU A 43 -13.39 1.67 1.74
C LEU A 43 -13.18 2.39 3.08
N TYR A 44 -12.09 2.12 3.80
CA TYR A 44 -11.83 2.68 5.13
C TYR A 44 -11.95 4.21 5.21
N ILE A 45 -11.58 4.93 4.14
CA ILE A 45 -11.73 6.38 4.08
C ILE A 45 -13.19 6.84 4.27
N LEU A 46 -14.15 6.08 3.75
CA LEU A 46 -15.58 6.35 3.92
C LEU A 46 -16.07 6.02 5.32
N ALA A 47 -15.36 5.16 6.06
CA ALA A 47 -15.68 4.93 7.46
C ALA A 47 -15.27 6.09 8.38
N ILE A 48 -14.18 6.80 8.03
CA ILE A 48 -13.76 8.01 8.77
C ILE A 48 -14.55 9.23 8.30
N HIS A 49 -14.84 9.30 7.00
CA HIS A 49 -15.56 10.41 6.38
C HIS A 49 -16.75 9.88 5.56
N PRO A 50 -17.88 9.56 6.21
CA PRO A 50 -19.06 8.98 5.55
C PRO A 50 -19.68 9.90 4.50
N GLU A 51 -19.59 11.22 4.69
CA GLU A 51 -20.07 12.26 3.78
C GLU A 51 -18.88 12.98 3.13
N LEU A 52 -18.01 12.21 2.47
CA LEU A 52 -16.77 12.75 1.94
C LEU A 52 -17.05 13.63 0.72
N GLU A 53 -16.92 14.95 0.91
CA GLU A 53 -16.88 15.90 -0.19
C GLU A 53 -15.46 16.06 -0.75
N PHE A 54 -15.29 15.85 -2.05
CA PHE A 54 -14.02 16.10 -2.74
C PHE A 54 -14.23 16.68 -4.14
N GLY A 55 -13.25 17.43 -4.64
CA GLY A 55 -13.35 18.13 -5.93
C GLY A 55 -12.13 18.99 -6.21
N ASN A 56 -12.21 19.87 -7.21
CA ASN A 56 -11.09 20.75 -7.58
C ASN A 56 -10.83 21.90 -6.58
N HIS A 57 -11.70 22.08 -5.58
CA HIS A 57 -11.59 23.12 -4.56
C HIS A 57 -11.13 22.63 -3.17
N ASN A 58 -10.75 23.60 -2.35
CA ASN A 58 -10.10 23.48 -1.03
C ASN A 58 -10.99 22.91 0.10
N TYR A 59 -12.25 22.55 -0.17
CA TYR A 59 -13.18 22.03 0.86
C TYR A 59 -12.70 20.74 1.56
N SER A 60 -11.67 20.10 1.02
CA SER A 60 -11.05 18.90 1.57
C SER A 60 -9.59 19.08 2.01
N ASP A 61 -9.13 20.32 2.19
CA ASP A 61 -7.74 20.58 2.59
C ASP A 61 -7.48 20.24 4.07
N ASN A 62 -8.52 20.24 4.91
CA ASN A 62 -8.42 19.82 6.32
C ASN A 62 -8.34 18.30 6.50
N ILE A 63 -8.59 17.52 5.45
CA ILE A 63 -8.50 16.07 5.50
C ILE A 63 -7.03 15.65 5.50
N LYS A 64 -6.64 14.82 6.48
CA LYS A 64 -5.28 14.26 6.57
C LYS A 64 -5.09 13.12 5.56
N TRP A 65 -5.07 13.47 4.28
CA TRP A 65 -5.00 12.54 3.15
C TRP A 65 -3.87 11.52 3.26
N LEU A 66 -2.66 11.95 3.65
CA LEU A 66 -1.51 11.07 3.84
C LEU A 66 -1.77 10.02 4.93
N GLN A 67 -2.30 10.43 6.07
CA GLN A 67 -2.62 9.53 7.19
C GLN A 67 -3.68 8.49 6.78
N LEU A 68 -4.65 8.89 5.97
CA LEU A 68 -5.65 7.97 5.41
C LEU A 68 -5.01 6.93 4.50
N VAL A 69 -4.08 7.33 3.60
CA VAL A 69 -3.34 6.38 2.75
C VAL A 69 -2.58 5.38 3.61
N GLN A 70 -1.80 5.88 4.58
CA GLN A 70 -0.99 5.06 5.47
C GLN A 70 -1.86 4.05 6.24
N THR A 71 -2.96 4.51 6.82
CA THR A 71 -3.85 3.67 7.63
C THR A 71 -4.58 2.63 6.80
N SER A 72 -5.12 2.99 5.64
CA SER A 72 -5.81 2.05 4.75
C SER A 72 -4.87 0.96 4.23
N LEU A 73 -3.67 1.33 3.77
CA LEU A 73 -2.67 0.35 3.33
C LEU A 73 -2.25 -0.57 4.48
N PHE A 74 -2.01 -0.02 5.67
CA PHE A 74 -1.69 -0.82 6.86
C PHE A 74 -2.81 -1.81 7.19
N LEU A 75 -4.06 -1.36 7.26
CA LEU A 75 -5.21 -2.21 7.61
C LEU A 75 -5.38 -3.37 6.63
N ILE A 76 -5.24 -3.10 5.32
CA ILE A 76 -5.39 -4.15 4.31
C ILE A 76 -4.23 -5.15 4.39
N ILE A 77 -3.00 -4.68 4.52
CA ILE A 77 -1.83 -5.56 4.67
C ILE A 77 -1.95 -6.40 5.95
N ALA A 78 -2.31 -5.78 7.07
CA ALA A 78 -2.49 -6.47 8.35
C ALA A 78 -3.63 -7.48 8.28
N GLY A 79 -4.78 -7.13 7.69
CA GLY A 79 -5.89 -8.05 7.47
C GLY A 79 -5.51 -9.25 6.61
N LYS A 80 -4.74 -9.03 5.53
CA LYS A 80 -4.23 -10.11 4.66
C LYS A 80 -3.20 -11.00 5.36
N LEU A 81 -2.37 -10.43 6.23
CA LEU A 81 -1.46 -11.21 7.09
C LEU A 81 -2.30 -12.09 8.01
N LEU A 82 -3.23 -11.52 8.77
CA LEU A 82 -4.06 -12.25 9.72
C LEU A 82 -4.91 -13.33 9.04
N LYS A 83 -5.40 -13.13 7.81
CA LYS A 83 -6.07 -14.19 7.03
C LYS A 83 -5.14 -15.30 6.51
N GLY A 84 -3.83 -15.14 6.59
CA GLY A 84 -2.86 -16.05 5.98
C GLY A 84 -2.79 -15.98 4.45
N GLU A 85 -3.26 -14.89 3.84
CA GLU A 85 -3.20 -14.70 2.38
C GLU A 85 -1.79 -14.31 1.91
N ILE A 86 -1.06 -13.59 2.77
CA ILE A 86 0.31 -13.16 2.58
C ILE A 86 1.15 -13.52 3.80
N GLU A 87 2.45 -13.71 3.58
CA GLU A 87 3.46 -13.89 4.62
C GLU A 87 4.35 -12.66 4.72
N LEU A 88 4.70 -12.27 5.95
CA LEU A 88 5.69 -11.25 6.22
C LEU A 88 7.04 -11.90 6.54
N TYR A 89 8.07 -11.46 5.83
CA TYR A 89 9.44 -11.89 6.06
C TYR A 89 10.30 -10.70 6.46
N LYS A 90 11.12 -10.89 7.49
CA LYS A 90 12.16 -9.97 7.90
C LYS A 90 13.50 -10.48 7.39
N TYR A 91 14.28 -9.62 6.76
CA TYR A 91 15.54 -10.02 6.17
C TYR A 91 16.65 -9.00 6.45
N ASN A 92 17.89 -9.49 6.34
CA ASN A 92 19.09 -8.65 6.38
C ASN A 92 19.85 -8.82 5.08
N ASP A 93 20.08 -7.70 4.39
CA ASP A 93 20.96 -7.63 3.24
C ASP A 93 22.30 -7.02 3.64
N LYS A 94 23.36 -7.53 3.05
CA LYS A 94 24.68 -6.89 3.09
C LYS A 94 24.91 -6.20 1.76
N GLU A 95 25.09 -4.89 1.82
CA GLU A 95 25.41 -4.05 0.67
C GLU A 95 26.90 -3.69 0.72
N TYR A 96 27.56 -3.89 -0.41
CA TYR A 96 28.95 -3.54 -0.67
C TYR A 96 28.96 -2.37 -1.66
N PHE A 97 29.71 -1.31 -1.37
CA PHE A 97 29.86 -0.14 -2.24
C PHE A 97 31.34 0.15 -2.52
N LEU A 98 31.62 0.83 -3.63
CA LEU A 98 32.95 1.30 -4.03
C LEU A 98 33.98 0.17 -3.99
N LEU A 99 33.79 -0.85 -4.85
CA LEU A 99 34.69 -2.00 -4.96
C LEU A 99 34.77 -2.84 -3.65
N GLY A 100 33.71 -2.82 -2.84
CA GLY A 100 33.63 -3.58 -1.60
C GLY A 100 34.33 -2.94 -0.39
N LEU A 101 34.83 -1.71 -0.53
CA LEU A 101 35.47 -0.95 0.55
C LEU A 101 34.49 -0.63 1.69
N PHE A 102 33.24 -0.30 1.35
CA PHE A 102 32.21 0.01 2.34
C PHE A 102 31.20 -1.12 2.42
N LYS A 103 30.88 -1.52 3.65
CA LYS A 103 29.92 -2.60 3.94
C LYS A 103 28.85 -2.06 4.86
N ARG A 104 27.60 -2.25 4.48
CA ARG A 104 26.44 -1.87 5.29
C ARG A 104 25.48 -3.05 5.38
N THR A 105 24.97 -3.31 6.58
CA THR A 105 23.84 -4.23 6.74
C THR A 105 22.55 -3.43 6.73
N ILE A 106 21.59 -3.86 5.92
CA ILE A 106 20.25 -3.26 5.82
C ILE A 106 19.22 -4.29 6.24
N GLU A 107 18.48 -3.95 7.29
CA GLU A 107 17.32 -4.71 7.73
C GLU A 107 16.06 -4.20 7.01
N ASN A 108 15.32 -5.10 6.37
CA ASN A 108 14.06 -4.73 5.72
C ASN A 108 13.06 -5.90 5.71
N TYR A 109 11.90 -5.65 5.12
CA TYR A 109 10.80 -6.59 5.05
C TYR A 109 10.36 -6.78 3.61
N TYR A 110 9.79 -7.95 3.32
CA TYR A 110 9.04 -8.18 2.10
C TYR A 110 7.79 -8.99 2.40
N LEU A 111 6.81 -8.86 1.49
CA LEU A 111 5.55 -9.57 1.53
C LEU A 111 5.58 -10.68 0.48
N LYS A 112 5.21 -11.90 0.88
CA LYS A 112 5.12 -13.05 -0.02
C LYS A 112 3.68 -13.51 -0.13
N PRO A 113 3.02 -13.40 -1.29
CA PRO A 113 1.68 -13.92 -1.46
C PRO A 113 1.67 -15.46 -1.45
N ILE A 114 0.72 -16.01 -0.67
CA ILE A 114 0.39 -17.44 -0.60
C ILE A 114 -0.81 -17.72 -1.52
N LYS A 115 -2.00 -17.31 -1.08
CA LYS A 115 -3.28 -17.48 -1.79
C LYS A 115 -4.12 -16.23 -1.54
N LEU A 116 -4.13 -15.34 -2.53
CA LEU A 116 -4.87 -14.10 -2.46
C LEU A 116 -6.33 -14.36 -2.87
N THR A 117 -7.28 -13.97 -2.02
CA THR A 117 -8.70 -14.00 -2.40
C THR A 117 -9.02 -12.79 -3.29
N SER A 118 -9.88 -13.01 -4.29
CA SER A 118 -10.46 -11.91 -5.06
C SER A 118 -11.35 -11.08 -4.16
N SER A 119 -11.18 -9.76 -4.21
CA SER A 119 -12.04 -8.82 -3.48
C SER A 119 -13.02 -8.18 -4.48
N ASN A 120 -14.20 -7.79 -4.00
CA ASN A 120 -15.07 -6.90 -4.77
C ASN A 120 -14.56 -5.45 -4.76
N ASN A 121 -13.52 -5.18 -3.96
CA ASN A 121 -12.90 -3.89 -3.83
C ASN A 121 -11.66 -3.78 -4.72
N THR A 122 -11.69 -2.82 -5.64
CA THR A 122 -10.62 -2.54 -6.60
C THR A 122 -9.32 -2.14 -5.92
N PHE A 123 -9.38 -1.42 -4.80
CA PHE A 123 -8.19 -1.04 -4.04
C PHE A 123 -7.43 -2.28 -3.56
N GLU A 124 -8.16 -3.25 -3.01
CA GLU A 124 -7.60 -4.53 -2.55
C GLU A 124 -7.12 -5.39 -3.72
N ASN A 125 -7.87 -5.42 -4.83
CA ASN A 125 -7.43 -6.11 -6.04
C ASN A 125 -6.13 -5.53 -6.58
N ASN A 126 -5.97 -4.20 -6.56
CA ASN A 126 -4.73 -3.55 -7.01
C ASN A 126 -3.56 -3.88 -6.08
N ILE A 127 -3.78 -4.02 -4.77
CA ILE A 127 -2.78 -4.54 -3.83
C ILE A 127 -2.41 -5.98 -4.20
N ASN A 128 -3.39 -6.85 -4.42
CA ASN A 128 -3.17 -8.24 -4.80
C ASN A 128 -2.34 -8.37 -6.08
N GLU A 129 -2.71 -7.62 -7.12
CA GLU A 129 -1.96 -7.58 -8.37
C GLU A 129 -0.52 -7.08 -8.18
N THR A 130 -0.33 -6.05 -7.34
CA THR A 130 0.99 -5.49 -7.08
C THR A 130 1.88 -6.48 -6.32
N LEU A 131 1.33 -7.19 -5.33
CA LEU A 131 2.04 -8.26 -4.63
C LEU A 131 2.51 -9.36 -5.59
N ASN A 132 1.61 -9.80 -6.49
CA ASN A 132 1.93 -10.81 -7.49
C ASN A 132 2.98 -10.31 -8.49
N TYR A 133 2.87 -9.06 -8.93
CA TYR A 133 3.86 -8.44 -9.82
C TYR A 133 5.23 -8.38 -9.15
N CYS A 134 5.32 -7.88 -7.92
CA CYS A 134 6.59 -7.74 -7.20
C CYS A 134 7.25 -9.10 -6.93
N LYS A 135 6.46 -10.14 -6.60
CA LYS A 135 6.96 -11.52 -6.47
C LYS A 135 7.60 -12.02 -7.76
N LYS A 136 6.93 -11.82 -8.90
CA LYS A 136 7.43 -12.27 -10.22
C LYS A 136 8.64 -11.46 -10.70
N ARG A 137 8.57 -10.13 -10.59
CA ARG A 137 9.55 -9.21 -11.19
C ARG A 137 10.85 -9.12 -10.41
N TYR A 138 10.79 -9.09 -9.08
CA TYR A 138 11.94 -8.77 -8.24
C TYR A 138 12.54 -9.97 -7.53
N GLN A 139 11.85 -11.12 -7.46
CA GLN A 139 12.38 -12.36 -6.86
C GLN A 139 13.04 -12.09 -5.47
N GLN A 140 14.34 -12.37 -5.30
CA GLN A 140 15.11 -12.16 -4.07
C GLN A 140 15.26 -10.69 -3.66
N ASP A 141 15.11 -9.83 -4.66
CA ASP A 141 15.31 -8.40 -4.59
C ASP A 141 14.04 -7.65 -4.15
N ASN A 142 12.94 -8.39 -3.94
CA ASN A 142 11.66 -7.85 -3.50
C ASN A 142 11.76 -7.29 -2.07
N ASN A 143 11.14 -6.12 -1.86
CA ASN A 143 11.08 -5.46 -0.56
C ASN A 143 9.89 -4.51 -0.47
N LEU A 144 9.57 -4.04 0.74
CA LEU A 144 8.46 -3.13 0.97
C LEU A 144 8.57 -1.83 0.14
N ASN A 145 9.76 -1.27 -0.04
CA ASN A 145 9.94 -0.06 -0.86
C ASN A 145 9.51 -0.32 -2.32
N LYS A 146 9.96 -1.43 -2.91
CA LYS A 146 9.59 -1.81 -4.27
C LYS A 146 8.10 -2.07 -4.40
N PHE A 147 7.49 -2.72 -3.41
CA PHE A 147 6.05 -2.92 -3.37
C PHE A 147 5.29 -1.59 -3.37
N ILE A 148 5.61 -0.69 -2.43
CA ILE A 148 4.94 0.61 -2.30
C ILE A 148 5.16 1.49 -3.53
N ASN A 149 6.39 1.56 -4.03
CA ASN A 149 6.68 2.33 -5.24
C ASN A 149 5.90 1.79 -6.44
N THR A 150 5.88 0.47 -6.65
CA THR A 150 5.11 -0.17 -7.73
C THR A 150 3.62 0.12 -7.57
N PHE A 151 3.10 0.03 -6.34
CA PHE A 151 1.70 0.30 -6.04
C PHE A 151 1.33 1.73 -6.44
N PHE A 152 2.05 2.76 -5.98
CA PHE A 152 1.71 4.14 -6.30
C PHE A 152 1.99 4.53 -7.74
N SER A 153 3.01 3.96 -8.39
CA SER A 153 3.32 4.22 -9.79
C SER A 153 2.20 3.78 -10.74
N LYS A 154 1.40 2.76 -10.36
CA LYS A 154 0.17 2.39 -11.11
C LYS A 154 -0.90 3.48 -11.10
N TYR A 155 -0.93 4.35 -10.09
CA TYR A 155 -2.00 5.35 -9.91
C TYR A 155 -1.59 6.76 -10.27
N LEU A 156 -0.41 7.19 -9.82
CA LEU A 156 0.02 8.57 -9.95
C LEU A 156 0.83 8.80 -11.24
N ASN A 157 1.14 7.74 -11.99
CA ASN A 157 2.14 7.75 -13.08
C ASN A 157 3.46 8.40 -12.60
N ASN A 158 4.49 8.48 -13.45
CA ASN A 158 5.77 9.12 -13.08
C ASN A 158 5.71 10.66 -13.09
N TYR A 159 4.52 11.27 -13.02
CA TYR A 159 4.37 12.72 -13.09
C TYR A 159 4.42 13.36 -11.70
N SER A 160 5.04 14.53 -11.62
CA SER A 160 5.01 15.38 -10.44
C SER A 160 3.58 15.86 -10.18
N VAL A 161 3.04 15.57 -8.99
CA VAL A 161 1.70 15.95 -8.55
C VAL A 161 1.83 16.73 -7.25
N LYS A 162 1.37 17.98 -7.24
CA LYS A 162 1.44 18.89 -6.07
C LYS A 162 0.86 18.30 -4.76
N TYR A 163 -0.16 17.44 -4.86
CA TYR A 163 -0.82 16.79 -3.72
C TYR A 163 -1.05 15.28 -3.97
N PRO A 164 0.00 14.46 -3.90
CA PRO A 164 -0.04 13.08 -4.41
C PRO A 164 -0.99 12.18 -3.60
N ALA A 165 -1.05 12.32 -2.27
CA ALA A 165 -1.99 11.57 -1.42
C ALA A 165 -3.47 11.89 -1.73
N LYS A 166 -3.79 13.18 -1.90
CA LYS A 166 -5.15 13.64 -2.25
C LYS A 166 -5.54 13.13 -3.64
N THR A 167 -4.64 13.25 -4.61
CA THR A 167 -4.87 12.73 -5.97
C THR A 167 -5.07 11.22 -5.98
N PHE A 168 -4.24 10.48 -5.25
CA PHE A 168 -4.38 9.03 -5.10
C PHE A 168 -5.78 8.63 -4.60
N TRP A 169 -6.25 9.27 -3.52
CA TRP A 169 -7.59 8.99 -2.99
C TRP A 169 -8.69 9.36 -3.97
N LYS A 170 -8.62 10.54 -4.61
CA LYS A 170 -9.60 10.96 -5.62
C LYS A 170 -9.74 9.95 -6.75
N LEU A 171 -8.61 9.43 -7.27
CA LEU A 171 -8.61 8.43 -8.34
C LEU A 171 -9.23 7.11 -7.86
N ASN A 172 -8.87 6.65 -6.67
CA ASN A 172 -9.44 5.42 -6.10
C ASN A 172 -10.94 5.55 -5.85
N LEU A 173 -11.38 6.65 -5.25
CA LEU A 173 -12.79 6.89 -4.94
C LEU A 173 -13.67 6.98 -6.18
N LYS A 174 -13.22 7.68 -7.23
CA LYS A 174 -13.91 7.72 -8.52
C LYS A 174 -14.02 6.33 -9.14
N LYS A 175 -12.93 5.55 -9.12
CA LYS A 175 -12.93 4.18 -9.66
C LYS A 175 -13.88 3.29 -8.88
N LEU A 176 -13.84 3.35 -7.55
CA LEU A 176 -14.71 2.58 -6.66
C LEU A 176 -16.19 2.87 -6.89
N SER A 177 -16.58 4.14 -7.06
CA SER A 177 -17.99 4.50 -7.32
C SER A 177 -18.51 4.04 -8.69
N HIS A 178 -17.63 3.86 -9.68
CA HIS A 178 -18.05 3.34 -10.98
C HIS A 178 -18.24 1.81 -10.96
N GLU A 179 -17.42 1.11 -10.18
CA GLU A 179 -17.34 -0.35 -10.19
C GLU A 179 -18.22 -1.00 -9.11
N ASN A 180 -18.52 -0.27 -8.02
CA ASN A 180 -19.26 -0.79 -6.88
C ASN A 180 -20.58 -0.03 -6.65
N LYS A 181 -21.71 -0.70 -6.91
CA LYS A 181 -23.06 -0.14 -6.69
C LYS A 181 -23.38 0.22 -5.24
N THR A 182 -22.54 -0.21 -4.29
CA THR A 182 -22.72 0.08 -2.86
C THR A 182 -22.17 1.44 -2.44
N VAL A 183 -21.39 2.10 -3.31
CA VAL A 183 -20.83 3.42 -3.07
C VAL A 183 -21.43 4.38 -4.10
N ASN A 184 -22.37 5.22 -3.66
CA ASN A 184 -23.04 6.17 -4.53
C ASN A 184 -22.25 7.47 -4.58
N LEU A 185 -21.77 7.83 -5.77
CA LEU A 185 -21.14 9.12 -6.04
C LEU A 185 -22.19 10.10 -6.57
N ILE A 186 -22.55 11.09 -5.76
CA ILE A 186 -23.38 12.20 -6.16
C ILE A 186 -22.46 13.30 -6.71
N GLU A 187 -22.47 13.48 -8.02
CA GLU A 187 -21.80 14.60 -8.67
C GLU A 187 -22.73 15.82 -8.63
N SER A 188 -22.22 16.94 -8.15
CA SER A 188 -22.90 18.23 -8.19
C SER A 188 -22.01 19.27 -8.86
N GLU A 189 -22.63 20.12 -9.68
CA GLU A 189 -21.96 21.27 -10.27
C GLU A 189 -22.00 22.44 -9.31
N ALA A 190 -20.88 23.14 -9.16
CA ALA A 190 -20.76 24.32 -8.31
C ALA A 190 -20.16 25.49 -9.10
N LEU A 191 -20.49 26.71 -8.66
CA LEU A 191 -20.22 27.97 -9.39
C LEU A 191 -20.68 27.88 -10.87
N PHE A 192 -21.97 27.65 -11.12
CA PHE A 192 -22.54 27.64 -12.48
C PHE A 192 -21.86 26.67 -13.46
N GLY A 193 -21.41 25.50 -12.98
CA GLY A 193 -20.77 24.48 -13.82
C GLY A 193 -19.26 24.62 -14.00
N ILE A 194 -18.63 25.64 -13.39
CA ILE A 194 -17.17 25.86 -13.51
C ILE A 194 -16.37 24.71 -12.90
N TYR A 195 -16.88 24.04 -11.86
CA TYR A 195 -16.25 22.84 -11.33
C TYR A 195 -17.23 21.83 -10.74
N LYS A 196 -16.74 20.60 -10.64
CA LYS A 196 -17.45 19.43 -10.10
C LYS A 196 -17.11 19.22 -8.63
N LYS A 197 -18.14 19.01 -7.81
CA LYS A 197 -18.07 18.49 -6.44
C LYS A 197 -18.62 17.07 -6.41
N TYR A 198 -18.00 16.23 -5.61
CA TYR A 198 -18.35 14.83 -5.44
C TYR A 198 -18.70 14.58 -3.99
N ASN A 199 -19.86 14.00 -3.73
CA ASN A 199 -20.26 13.50 -2.41
C ASN A 199 -20.45 11.98 -2.50
N LEU A 200 -19.91 11.23 -1.54
CA LEU A 200 -19.99 9.77 -1.51
C LEU A 200 -20.90 9.33 -0.39
N ASN A 201 -21.85 8.44 -0.70
CA ASN A 201 -22.70 7.77 0.28
C ASN A 201 -22.45 6.27 0.28
N ILE A 202 -22.40 5.69 1.48
CA ILE A 202 -22.24 4.24 1.72
C ILE A 202 -23.38 3.75 2.63
N SER A 203 -23.78 2.48 2.50
CA SER A 203 -24.80 1.92 3.38
C SER A 203 -24.26 1.67 4.80
N ASP A 204 -25.12 1.84 5.80
CA ASP A 204 -24.77 1.63 7.21
C ASP A 204 -24.24 0.23 7.50
N ALA A 205 -24.77 -0.79 6.81
CA ALA A 205 -24.30 -2.17 6.97
C ALA A 205 -22.82 -2.33 6.57
N ILE A 206 -22.41 -1.69 5.48
CA ILE A 206 -21.02 -1.76 5.00
C ILE A 206 -20.12 -0.90 5.88
N LEU A 207 -20.60 0.29 6.30
CA LEU A 207 -19.91 1.13 7.26
C LEU A 207 -19.59 0.37 8.55
N ASN A 208 -20.59 -0.31 9.12
CA ASN A 208 -20.44 -1.12 10.32
C ASN A 208 -19.47 -2.27 10.13
N ASP A 209 -19.53 -2.99 9.01
CA ASP A 209 -18.56 -4.05 8.67
C ASP A 209 -17.12 -3.51 8.63
N ILE A 210 -16.88 -2.35 8.01
CA ILE A 210 -15.55 -1.73 7.98
C ILE A 210 -15.09 -1.37 9.40
N ILE A 211 -15.97 -0.78 10.21
CA ILE A 211 -15.67 -0.35 11.58
C ILE A 211 -15.33 -1.56 12.47
N GLU A 212 -16.11 -2.63 12.38
CA GLU A 212 -15.87 -3.85 13.15
C GLU A 212 -14.55 -4.50 12.74
N ASN A 213 -14.29 -4.65 11.43
CA ASN A 213 -13.08 -5.31 10.95
C ASN A 213 -11.80 -4.48 11.23
N GLN A 214 -11.84 -3.14 11.16
CA GLN A 214 -10.67 -2.34 11.58
C GLN A 214 -10.33 -2.57 13.06
N TYR A 215 -11.34 -2.75 13.92
CA TYR A 215 -11.14 -2.95 15.35
C TYR A 215 -10.54 -4.33 15.60
N LYS A 216 -11.12 -5.38 14.99
CA LYS A 216 -10.59 -6.75 15.04
C LYS A 216 -9.14 -6.81 14.57
N ILE A 217 -8.81 -6.17 13.45
CA ILE A 217 -7.45 -6.13 12.91
C ILE A 217 -6.50 -5.42 13.87
N LYS A 218 -6.86 -4.23 14.37
CA LYS A 218 -6.00 -3.50 15.32
C LYS A 218 -5.79 -4.30 16.61
N GLN A 219 -6.85 -4.88 17.16
CA GLN A 219 -6.77 -5.70 18.36
C GLN A 219 -5.85 -6.92 18.14
N ALA A 220 -6.10 -7.70 17.08
CA ALA A 220 -5.31 -8.88 16.78
C ALA A 220 -3.85 -8.55 16.44
N PHE A 221 -3.62 -7.47 15.69
CA PHE A 221 -2.27 -7.14 15.23
C PHE A 221 -1.40 -6.51 16.31
N PHE A 222 -1.98 -5.70 17.23
CA PHE A 222 -1.23 -5.00 18.28
C PHE A 222 -1.27 -5.67 19.66
N ASN A 223 -2.38 -6.30 20.04
CA ASN A 223 -2.52 -6.88 21.38
C ASN A 223 -2.07 -8.34 21.42
N ASP A 224 -2.43 -9.13 20.40
CA ASP A 224 -2.13 -10.58 20.42
C ASP A 224 -0.69 -10.90 19.97
N ASN A 225 0.01 -9.97 19.33
CA ASN A 225 1.39 -10.14 18.87
C ASN A 225 2.45 -9.71 19.89
N GLN A 226 2.09 -9.31 21.12
CA GLN A 226 3.09 -8.92 22.12
C GLN A 226 4.01 -10.08 22.54
N SER A 227 3.59 -11.33 22.31
CA SER A 227 4.35 -12.55 22.61
C SER A 227 5.26 -13.02 21.47
N SER A 228 5.12 -12.48 20.26
CA SER A 228 5.97 -12.82 19.13
C SER A 228 7.16 -11.86 19.04
N HIS A 229 8.30 -12.28 18.46
CA HIS A 229 9.45 -11.39 18.18
C HIS A 229 9.14 -10.29 17.13
N PHE A 230 7.87 -10.04 16.87
CA PHE A 230 7.37 -9.06 15.94
C PHE A 230 6.89 -7.83 16.70
N ASN A 231 7.44 -6.67 16.36
CA ASN A 231 6.92 -5.42 16.89
C ASN A 231 5.99 -4.77 15.83
N PRO A 232 4.66 -4.86 15.99
CA PRO A 232 3.70 -4.33 15.02
C PRO A 232 3.81 -2.81 14.87
N THR A 233 4.19 -2.10 15.93
CA THR A 233 4.43 -0.65 15.90
C THR A 233 5.60 -0.30 15.00
N VAL A 234 6.71 -1.02 15.09
CA VAL A 234 7.89 -0.81 14.23
C VAL A 234 7.55 -1.08 12.76
N PHE A 235 6.79 -2.15 12.49
CA PHE A 235 6.34 -2.44 11.13
C PHE A 235 5.42 -1.34 10.58
N SER A 236 4.44 -0.88 11.35
CA SER A 236 3.51 0.19 10.98
C SER A 236 4.23 1.51 10.70
N GLN A 237 5.17 1.89 11.56
CA GLN A 237 6.00 3.10 11.39
C GLN A 237 6.85 3.00 10.12
N LYS A 238 7.48 1.85 9.87
CA LYS A 238 8.30 1.65 8.67
C LYS A 238 7.46 1.72 7.40
N LEU A 239 6.31 1.05 7.37
CA LEU A 239 5.38 1.14 6.24
C LEU A 239 4.94 2.59 5.99
N SER A 240 4.58 3.32 7.05
CA SER A 240 4.15 4.72 6.96
C SER A 240 5.24 5.64 6.42
N SER A 241 6.49 5.46 6.89
CA SER A 241 7.66 6.20 6.42
C SER A 241 7.96 5.93 4.95
N ILE A 242 7.84 4.68 4.50
CA ILE A 242 8.04 4.30 3.09
C ILE A 242 6.98 4.97 2.20
N ILE A 243 5.71 4.94 2.62
CA ILE A 243 4.59 5.58 1.91
C ILE A 243 4.81 7.09 1.81
N GLU A 244 5.11 7.75 2.92
CA GLU A 244 5.35 9.19 2.96
C GLU A 244 6.52 9.59 2.07
N LYS A 245 7.64 8.87 2.16
CA LYS A 245 8.81 9.11 1.31
C LYS A 245 8.48 8.96 -0.17
N ASP A 246 7.78 7.89 -0.56
CA ASP A 246 7.43 7.65 -1.96
C ASP A 246 6.48 8.73 -2.51
N LEU A 247 5.49 9.15 -1.71
CA LEU A 247 4.57 10.21 -2.11
C LEU A 247 5.27 11.59 -2.16
N ASN A 248 6.13 11.92 -1.21
CA ASN A 248 6.88 13.18 -1.21
C ASN A 248 7.84 13.29 -2.40
N ASN A 249 8.44 12.18 -2.84
CA ASN A 249 9.29 12.14 -4.03
C ASN A 249 8.53 12.38 -5.36
N ARG A 250 7.19 12.42 -5.32
CA ARG A 250 6.32 12.65 -6.49
C ARG A 250 5.79 14.08 -6.53
N ILE A 251 6.25 14.97 -5.67
CA ILE A 251 5.97 16.42 -5.72
C ILE A 251 7.00 17.07 -6.64
#